data_AF-A0A9E0BGR7-F1
#
_entry.id   AF-A0A9E0BGR7-F1
#
_cell.length_a   1.000
_cell.length_b   1.000
_cell.length_c   1.000
_cell.angle_alpha   90.00
_cell.angle_beta   90.00
_cell.angle_gamma   90.00
#
_symmetry.space_group_name_H-M   'P 1'
#
loop_
_entity.id
_entity.type
_entity.pdbx_description
1 polymer ?
#
loop_
_entity_poly.entity_id
_entity_poly.type
_entity_poly.pdbx_seq_one_letter_code
_entity_poly.pdbx_strand_id
1 'polypeptide(L)'
;PELVTSITATRKGDSGLALGNAIGSNLFNILFILGMSATICPLNVLSESIIDCIILLVSAVILYVFARTKKTMNRWEGIVCVFLYVGYTAYLLIR
;
A
#
# COMPACT_ATOMS: atom_id res chain seq x y z
N PRO A 1 9.40 -7.70 7.45
CA PRO A 1 10.61 -7.61 6.57
C PRO A 1 10.63 -6.33 5.73
N GLU A 2 9.55 -6.02 5.00
CA GLU A 2 9.50 -4.90 4.04
C GLU A 2 9.56 -3.52 4.69
N LEU A 3 8.94 -3.37 5.86
CA LEU A 3 9.02 -2.12 6.63
C LEU A 3 10.47 -1.81 7.03
N VAL A 4 11.23 -2.84 7.42
CA VAL A 4 12.62 -2.72 7.86
C VAL A 4 13.53 -2.39 6.68
N THR A 5 13.31 -2.97 5.50
CA THR A 5 14.07 -2.65 4.28
C THR A 5 13.78 -1.23 3.79
N SER A 6 12.53 -0.78 3.84
CA SER A 6 12.18 0.60 3.48
C SER A 6 12.72 1.64 4.48
N ILE A 7 12.72 1.34 5.79
CA ILE A 7 13.30 2.21 6.83
C ILE A 7 14.83 2.31 6.70
N THR A 8 15.50 1.19 6.44
CA THR A 8 16.97 1.16 6.27
C THR A 8 17.40 1.88 5.00
N ALA A 9 16.63 1.79 3.91
CA ALA A 9 16.87 2.53 2.67
C ALA A 9 16.67 4.05 2.83
N THR A 10 15.58 4.49 3.48
CA THR A 10 15.36 5.91 3.78
C THR A 10 16.42 6.49 4.72
N ARG A 11 16.89 5.73 5.71
CA ARG A 11 18.01 6.15 6.57
C ARG A 11 19.33 6.35 5.83
N LYS A 12 19.54 5.65 4.71
CA LYS A 12 20.71 5.80 3.85
C LYS A 12 20.59 6.96 2.84
N GLY A 13 19.49 7.71 2.86
CA GLY A 13 19.22 8.82 1.93
C GLY A 13 18.48 8.40 0.65
N ASP A 14 18.37 7.10 0.39
CA ASP A 14 17.70 6.53 -0.79
C ASP A 14 16.19 6.39 -0.58
N SER A 15 15.52 7.54 -0.45
CA SER A 15 14.06 7.62 -0.31
C SER A 15 13.33 7.01 -1.52
N GLY A 16 13.94 7.06 -2.70
CA GLY A 16 13.39 6.44 -3.92
C GLY A 16 13.40 4.91 -3.86
N LEU A 17 14.43 4.29 -3.25
CA LEU A 17 14.51 2.84 -3.09
C LEU A 17 13.45 2.32 -2.12
N ALA A 18 13.19 3.07 -1.04
CA ALA A 18 12.14 2.72 -0.08
C ALA A 18 10.74 2.77 -0.70
N LEU A 19 10.47 3.78 -1.54
CA LEU A 19 9.22 3.90 -2.29
C LEU A 19 9.08 2.79 -3.34
N GLY A 20 10.18 2.52 -4.07
CA GLY A 20 10.23 1.44 -5.07
C GLY A 20 9.98 0.06 -4.44
N ASN A 21 10.52 -0.20 -3.25
CA ASN A 21 10.26 -1.42 -2.50
C ASN A 21 8.77 -1.53 -2.11
N ALA A 22 8.18 -0.47 -1.56
CA ALA A 22 6.78 -0.47 -1.15
C ALA A 22 5.81 -0.68 -2.33
N ILE A 23 6.04 0.00 -3.46
CA ILE A 23 5.21 -0.14 -4.67
C ILE A 23 5.43 -1.52 -5.31
N GLY A 24 6.69 -1.95 -5.42
CA GLY A 24 7.07 -3.21 -6.06
C GLY A 24 6.49 -4.43 -5.34
N SER A 25 6.56 -4.46 -4.01
CA SER A 25 5.97 -5.52 -3.19
C SER A 25 4.46 -5.63 -3.35
N ASN A 26 3.74 -4.51 -3.35
CA ASN A 26 2.29 -4.52 -3.58
C ASN A 26 1.92 -4.99 -4.99
N LEU A 27 2.67 -4.57 -6.00
CA LEU A 27 2.45 -4.99 -7.37
C LEU A 27 2.69 -6.50 -7.53
N PHE A 28 3.76 -7.03 -6.92
CA PHE A 28 4.06 -8.45 -6.93
C PHE A 28 2.98 -9.27 -6.20
N ASN A 29 2.49 -8.80 -5.05
CA ASN A 29 1.43 -9.48 -4.32
C ASN A 29 0.12 -9.54 -5.13
N ILE A 30 -0.27 -8.46 -5.82
CA ILE A 30 -1.51 -8.43 -6.59
C ILE A 30 -1.36 -9.21 -7.91
N LEU A 31 -0.30 -8.98 -8.67
CA LEU A 31 -0.17 -9.59 -9.99
C LEU A 31 0.28 -11.05 -9.92
N PHE A 32 1.28 -11.34 -9.10
CA PHE A 32 1.89 -12.67 -9.05
C PHE A 32 1.18 -13.55 -8.03
N ILE A 33 1.11 -13.15 -6.76
CA ILE A 33 0.55 -14.00 -5.71
C ILE A 33 -0.97 -14.15 -5.87
N LEU A 34 -1.72 -13.04 -5.93
CA LEU A 34 -3.17 -13.08 -6.07
C LEU A 34 -3.59 -13.67 -7.43
N GLY A 35 -2.89 -13.29 -8.52
CA GLY A 35 -3.14 -13.83 -9.86
C GLY A 35 -2.93 -15.35 -9.93
N MET A 36 -1.82 -15.86 -9.39
CA MET A 36 -1.56 -17.30 -9.32
C MET A 36 -2.51 -18.02 -8.36
N SER A 37 -2.86 -17.39 -7.23
CA SER A 37 -3.82 -17.97 -6.29
C SER A 37 -5.20 -18.11 -6.93
N ALA A 38 -5.64 -17.11 -7.71
CA ALA A 38 -6.93 -17.12 -8.40
C ALA A 38 -7.02 -18.16 -9.53
N THR A 39 -5.90 -18.50 -10.18
CA THR A 39 -5.87 -19.56 -11.21
C THR A 39 -5.89 -20.95 -10.61
N ILE A 40 -5.28 -21.16 -9.43
CA ILE A 40 -5.28 -22.45 -8.74
C ILE A 40 -6.59 -22.67 -7.98
N CYS A 41 -7.07 -21.65 -7.25
CA CYS A 41 -8.30 -21.69 -6.46
C CYS A 41 -9.12 -20.43 -6.76
N PRO A 42 -10.27 -20.54 -7.45
CA PRO A 42 -11.09 -19.38 -7.77
C PRO A 42 -11.51 -18.65 -6.49
N LEU A 43 -11.06 -17.40 -6.37
CA LEU A 43 -11.35 -16.55 -5.22
C LEU A 43 -12.81 -16.09 -5.28
N ASN A 44 -13.61 -16.50 -4.30
CA ASN A 44 -14.97 -16.00 -4.16
C ASN A 44 -14.92 -14.58 -3.60
N VAL A 45 -15.12 -13.58 -4.47
CA VAL A 45 -15.12 -12.18 -4.09
C VAL A 45 -16.48 -11.84 -3.48
N LEU A 46 -16.52 -11.66 -2.16
CA LEU A 46 -17.71 -11.16 -1.46
C LEU A 46 -17.90 -9.67 -1.76
N SER A 47 -19.14 -9.19 -1.77
CA SER A 47 -19.44 -7.76 -2.01
C SER A 47 -18.73 -6.83 -1.02
N GLU A 48 -18.43 -7.31 0.19
CA GLU A 48 -17.67 -6.56 1.19
C GLU A 48 -16.22 -6.33 0.74
N SER A 49 -15.58 -7.35 0.16
CA SER A 49 -14.20 -7.27 -0.33
C SER A 49 -14.04 -6.30 -1.51
N ILE A 50 -15.12 -6.00 -2.24
CA ILE A 50 -15.09 -4.98 -3.31
C ILE A 50 -14.90 -3.59 -2.71
N ILE A 51 -15.59 -3.28 -1.60
CA ILE A 51 -15.48 -1.98 -0.92
C ILE A 51 -14.05 -1.80 -0.38
N ASP A 52 -13.50 -2.84 0.25
CA ASP A 52 -12.13 -2.85 0.76
C ASP A 52 -11.12 -2.62 -0.37
N CYS A 53 -11.34 -3.26 -1.52
CA CYS A 53 -10.49 -3.12 -2.70
C CYS A 53 -10.53 -1.69 -3.28
N ILE A 54 -11.71 -1.06 -3.30
CA ILE A 54 -11.88 0.34 -3.73
C ILE A 54 -11.14 1.29 -2.76
N ILE A 55 -11.27 1.08 -1.44
CA ILE A 55 -10.57 1.90 -0.44
C ILE A 55 -9.05 1.76 -0.60
N LEU A 56 -8.56 0.54 -0.79
CA LEU A 56 -7.15 0.26 -1.09
C LEU A 56 -6.69 0.97 -2.36
N LEU A 57 -7.47 0.91 -3.43
CA LEU A 57 -7.16 1.58 -4.70
C LEU A 57 -7.11 3.11 -4.55
N VAL A 58 -8.08 3.70 -3.84
CA VAL A 58 -8.11 5.14 -3.56
C VAL A 58 -6.89 5.56 -2.74
N SER A 59 -6.53 4.81 -1.70
CA SER A 59 -5.35 5.09 -0.88
C SER A 59 -4.04 4.99 -1.69
N ALA A 60 -3.95 4.03 -2.61
CA ALA A 60 -2.81 3.90 -3.53
C ALA A 60 -2.72 5.09 -4.50
N VAL A 61 -3.84 5.58 -5.03
CA VAL A 61 -3.87 6.76 -5.90
C VAL A 61 -3.43 8.02 -5.13
N ILE A 62 -3.89 8.19 -3.88
CA ILE A 62 -3.47 9.31 -3.02
C ILE A 62 -1.95 9.26 -2.79
N LEU A 63 -1.42 8.08 -2.45
CA LEU A 63 0.02 7.85 -2.30
C LEU A 63 0.80 8.16 -3.59
N TYR A 64 0.28 7.76 -4.74
CA TYR A 64 0.89 8.05 -6.04
C TYR A 64 0.92 9.55 -6.34
N VAL A 65 -0.17 10.27 -6.06
CA VAL A 65 -0.24 11.73 -6.24
C VAL A 65 0.79 12.42 -5.35
N PHE A 66 0.86 12.08 -4.06
CA PHE A 66 1.86 12.65 -3.15
C PHE A 66 3.31 12.32 -3.57
N ALA A 67 3.57 11.10 -4.03
CA ALA A 67 4.89 10.72 -4.54
C ALA A 67 5.30 11.52 -5.79
N ARG A 68 4.34 11.88 -6.66
CA ARG A 68 4.55 12.65 -7.89
C ARG A 68 4.85 14.13 -7.63
N THR A 69 4.24 14.73 -6.60
CA THR A 69 4.26 16.20 -6.43
C THR A 69 5.61 16.74 -5.97
N LYS A 70 6.42 16.00 -5.19
CA LYS A 70 7.68 16.54 -4.62
C LYS A 70 8.93 15.67 -4.77
N LYS A 71 8.88 14.53 -5.47
CA LYS A 71 9.99 13.53 -5.59
C LYS A 71 10.58 13.05 -4.26
N THR A 72 10.03 13.50 -3.14
CA THR A 72 10.44 13.23 -1.76
C THR A 72 9.17 13.24 -0.93
N MET A 73 8.92 12.15 -0.19
CA MET A 73 7.75 12.05 0.67
C MET A 73 8.00 12.91 1.92
N ASN A 74 7.20 13.96 2.10
CA ASN A 74 7.36 14.85 3.23
C ASN A 74 6.79 14.20 4.50
N ARG A 75 7.31 14.54 5.69
CA ARG A 75 6.84 13.96 6.97
C ARG A 75 5.34 14.11 7.17
N TRP A 76 4.76 15.22 6.71
CA TRP A 76 3.32 15.49 6.76
C TRP A 76 2.48 14.53 5.91
N GLU A 77 2.93 14.20 4.70
CA GLU A 77 2.26 13.25 3.81
C GLU A 77 2.25 11.84 4.42
N GLY A 78 3.36 11.46 5.08
CA GLY A 78 3.45 10.22 5.84
C GLY A 78 2.48 10.17 7.03
N ILE A 79 2.33 11.25 7.79
CA ILE A 79 1.39 11.33 8.92
C ILE A 79 -0.06 11.13 8.43
N VAL A 80 -0.44 11.78 7.32
CA VAL A 80 -1.77 11.63 6.72
C VAL A 80 -2.02 10.18 6.29
N CYS A 81 -1.04 9.53 5.67
CA CYS A 81 -1.14 8.12 5.27
C CYS A 81 -1.28 7.18 6.48
N VAL A 82 -0.56 7.44 7.58
CA VAL A 82 -0.69 6.66 8.82
C VAL A 82 -2.07 6.84 9.44
N PHE A 83 -2.61 8.06 9.47
CA PHE A 83 -3.96 8.30 9.97
C PHE A 83 -5.02 7.59 9.12
N LEU A 84 -4.89 7.62 7.80
CA LEU A 84 -5.75 6.85 6.88
C LEU A 84 -5.67 5.35 7.16
N TYR A 85 -4.45 4.82 7.36
CA TYR A 85 -4.24 3.41 7.68
C TYR A 85 -4.87 3.01 9.01
N VAL A 86 -4.70 3.82 10.06
CA VAL A 86 -5.30 3.58 11.38
C VAL A 86 -6.82 3.67 11.31
N GLY A 87 -7.36 4.67 10.61
CA GLY A 87 -8.80 4.84 10.41
C GLY A 87 -9.42 3.66 9.66
N TYR A 88 -8.78 3.18 8.60
CA TYR A 88 -9.22 2.00 7.87
C TYR A 88 -9.14 0.73 8.73
N THR A 89 -8.04 0.55 9.49
CA THR A 89 -7.90 -0.61 10.39
C THR A 89 -8.96 -0.60 11.49
N ALA A 90 -9.28 0.57 12.07
CA ALA A 90 -10.34 0.70 13.05
C ALA A 90 -11.72 0.40 12.46
N TYR A 91 -11.99 0.89 11.24
CA TYR A 91 -13.22 0.56 10.51
C TYR A 91 -13.36 -0.96 10.30
N LEU A 92 -12.27 -1.63 9.89
CA LEU A 92 -12.23 -3.08 9.70
C LEU A 92 -12.43 -3.87 11.01
N LEU A 93 -12.01 -3.32 12.15
CA LEU A 93 -12.17 -3.97 13.47
C LEU A 93 -13.56 -3.79 14.07
N ILE A 94 -14.26 -2.70 13.72
CA ILE A 94 -15.61 -2.40 14.21
C ILE A 94 -16.68 -3.08 13.35
N ARG A 95 -16.36 -3.32 12.08
CA ARG A 95 -17.17 -4.11 11.15
C ARG A 95 -17.06 -5.61 11.46
#